data_AF-A0A7C5YLK7-F1
#
_entry.id   AF-A0A7C5YLK7-F1
#
_cell.length_a   1.000
_cell.length_b   1.000
_cell.length_c   1.000
_cell.angle_alpha   90.00
_cell.angle_beta   90.00
_cell.angle_gamma   90.00
#
_symmetry.space_group_name_H-M   'P 1'
#
loop_
_entity.id
_entity.type
_entity.pdbx_description
1 polymer ?
#
loop_
_entity_poly.entity_id
_entity_poly.type
_entity_poly.pdbx_seq_one_letter_code
_entity_poly.pdbx_strand_id
1 'polypeptide(L)'
;EGETIIRDAKELRVKESDRISSMVSELRKMGAKIEELEDGMIIQGVKELKGAVVDSHKDHRVAMSLAIAGLLAKGSTVIKSVEWVETSFPDFFKKLKKLVA
;
A
#
# COMPACT_ATOMS: atom_id res chain seq x y z
N GLU A 1 -9.27 4.14 -14.73
CA GLU A 1 -10.40 5.07 -14.54
C GLU A 1 -11.53 4.35 -13.82
N GLY A 2 -12.48 5.09 -13.24
CA GLY A 2 -13.64 4.52 -12.52
C GLY A 2 -13.51 4.56 -11.00
N GLU A 3 -14.56 4.09 -10.34
CA GLU A 3 -14.67 3.96 -8.90
C GLU A 3 -14.72 2.48 -8.50
N THR A 4 -13.98 2.13 -7.46
CA THR A 4 -14.04 0.83 -6.79
C THR A 4 -14.45 1.05 -5.35
N ILE A 5 -15.50 0.36 -4.92
CA ILE A 5 -16.01 0.41 -3.55
C ILE A 5 -15.74 -0.94 -2.92
N ILE A 6 -15.00 -0.94 -1.82
CA ILE A 6 -14.79 -2.11 -0.96
C ILE A 6 -15.65 -1.94 0.29
N ARG A 7 -16.44 -2.97 0.61
CA ARG A 7 -17.36 -3.05 1.76
C ARG A 7 -17.19 -4.38 2.48
N ASP A 8 -17.82 -4.49 3.65
CA ASP A 8 -17.87 -5.71 4.45
C ASP A 8 -16.49 -6.26 4.84
N ALA A 9 -15.49 -5.37 4.99
CA ALA A 9 -14.09 -5.69 5.25
C ALA A 9 -13.59 -5.16 6.61
N LYS A 10 -14.50 -5.00 7.58
CA LYS A 10 -14.20 -4.43 8.90
C LYS A 10 -13.13 -5.23 9.67
N GLU A 11 -12.98 -6.52 9.40
CA GLU A 11 -11.95 -7.39 9.96
C GLU A 11 -10.52 -6.99 9.56
N LEU A 12 -10.36 -6.18 8.51
CA LEU A 12 -9.06 -5.64 8.10
C LEU A 12 -8.51 -4.61 9.10
N ARG A 13 -9.35 -4.04 9.97
CA ARG A 13 -8.94 -3.07 10.98
C ARG A 13 -8.18 -3.69 12.15
N VAL A 14 -8.28 -5.01 12.34
CA VAL A 14 -7.71 -5.74 13.49
C VAL A 14 -6.71 -6.81 13.06
N LYS A 15 -6.00 -6.54 11.95
CA LYS A 15 -4.90 -7.40 11.47
C LYS A 15 -3.59 -6.98 12.15
N GLU A 16 -2.45 -7.30 11.54
CA GLU A 16 -1.13 -6.88 12.02
C GLU A 16 -1.03 -5.35 12.18
N SER A 17 -1.77 -4.60 11.35
CA SER A 17 -2.16 -3.20 11.56
C SER A 17 -3.65 -2.99 11.24
N ASP A 18 -4.17 -1.77 11.46
CA ASP A 18 -5.41 -1.35 10.80
C ASP A 18 -5.09 -1.16 9.30
N ARG A 19 -5.32 -2.21 8.51
CA ARG A 19 -4.95 -2.23 7.09
C ARG A 19 -5.77 -1.25 6.25
N ILE A 20 -7.01 -0.96 6.67
CA ILE A 20 -7.83 0.04 5.99
C ILE A 20 -7.19 1.41 6.17
N SER A 21 -6.97 1.83 7.42
CA SER A 21 -6.41 3.15 7.71
C SER A 21 -4.98 3.30 7.18
N SER A 22 -4.17 2.23 7.29
CA SER A 22 -2.80 2.20 6.74
C SER A 22 -2.80 2.42 5.22
N MET A 23 -3.57 1.63 4.46
CA MET A 23 -3.58 1.78 3.00
C MET A 23 -4.14 3.13 2.55
N VAL A 24 -5.21 3.61 3.19
CA VAL A 24 -5.79 4.92 2.86
C VAL A 24 -4.80 6.05 3.11
N SER A 25 -4.18 6.07 4.30
CA SER A 25 -3.26 7.15 4.67
C SER A 25 -2.00 7.16 3.82
N GLU A 26 -1.40 6.01 3.54
CA GLU A 26 -0.15 5.92 2.77
C GLU A 26 -0.37 6.16 1.27
N LEU A 27 -1.43 5.61 0.67
CA LEU A 27 -1.74 5.88 -0.73
C LEU A 27 -2.16 7.34 -0.98
N ARG A 28 -2.81 7.99 0.00
CA ARG A 28 -3.08 9.45 -0.07
C ARG A 28 -1.80 10.27 -0.16
N LYS A 29 -0.74 9.92 0.58
CA LYS A 29 0.58 10.58 0.46
C LYS A 29 1.15 10.45 -0.95
N MET A 30 0.86 9.33 -1.62
CA MET A 30 1.23 9.08 -3.02
C MET A 30 0.29 9.73 -4.04
N GLY A 31 -0.70 10.51 -3.59
CA GLY A 31 -1.65 11.22 -4.46
C GLY A 31 -2.85 10.40 -4.95
N ALA A 32 -3.10 9.22 -4.37
CA ALA A 32 -4.32 8.46 -4.68
C ALA A 32 -5.57 9.19 -4.19
N LYS A 33 -6.65 9.14 -4.97
CA LYS A 33 -7.97 9.58 -4.54
C LYS A 33 -8.70 8.40 -3.90
N ILE A 34 -8.55 8.31 -2.59
CA ILE A 34 -9.08 7.21 -1.79
C ILE A 34 -9.74 7.75 -0.52
N GLU A 35 -10.86 7.16 -0.14
CA GLU A 35 -11.64 7.51 1.05
C GLU A 35 -11.82 6.32 1.98
N GLU A 36 -11.62 6.55 3.27
CA GLU A 36 -11.79 5.55 4.31
C GLU A 36 -13.28 5.40 4.66
N LEU A 37 -13.71 4.17 4.87
CA LEU A 37 -15.04 3.82 5.39
C LEU A 37 -14.85 2.93 6.62
N GLU A 38 -15.83 2.88 7.51
CA GLU A 38 -15.76 2.01 8.70
C GLU A 38 -15.49 0.54 8.34
N ASP A 39 -16.03 0.05 7.24
CA ASP A 39 -15.96 -1.34 6.78
C ASP A 39 -15.19 -1.52 5.47
N GLY A 40 -14.41 -0.52 5.04
CA GLY A 40 -13.70 -0.61 3.77
C GLY A 40 -13.14 0.71 3.27
N MET A 41 -13.17 0.92 1.95
CA MET A 41 -12.64 2.12 1.30
C MET A 41 -13.24 2.33 -0.09
N ILE A 42 -13.30 3.59 -0.51
CA ILE A 42 -13.68 3.98 -1.88
C ILE A 42 -12.42 4.45 -2.59
N ILE A 43 -12.12 3.87 -3.75
CA ILE A 43 -10.95 4.18 -4.56
C ILE A 43 -11.41 4.73 -5.89
N GLN A 44 -10.97 5.95 -6.22
CA GLN A 44 -11.18 6.53 -7.53
C GLN A 44 -9.87 6.49 -8.32
N GLY A 45 -9.92 5.89 -9.50
CA GLY A 45 -8.75 5.71 -10.34
C GLY A 45 -8.11 7.05 -10.69
N VAL A 46 -6.81 7.19 -10.43
CA VAL A 46 -6.00 8.34 -10.82
C VAL A 46 -5.10 7.99 -12.00
N LYS A 47 -4.66 9.02 -12.74
CA LYS A 47 -3.77 8.83 -13.90
C LYS A 47 -2.37 8.35 -13.49
N GLU A 48 -1.84 8.89 -12.39
CA GLU A 48 -0.50 8.57 -11.89
C GLU A 48 -0.47 8.71 -10.36
N LEU A 49 0.37 7.88 -9.73
CA LEU A 49 0.82 8.10 -8.35
C LEU A 49 2.12 8.91 -8.36
N LYS A 50 2.44 9.52 -7.23
CA LYS A 50 3.68 10.27 -7.01
C LYS A 50 4.51 9.59 -5.93
N GLY A 51 5.84 9.66 -6.10
CA GLY A 51 6.78 9.19 -5.09
C GLY A 51 6.60 9.95 -3.77
N ALA A 52 6.65 9.21 -2.66
CA ALA A 52 6.47 9.75 -1.32
C ALA A 52 7.28 8.95 -0.30
N VAL A 53 7.44 9.50 0.90
CA VAL A 53 7.88 8.73 2.08
C VAL A 53 6.65 8.14 2.75
N VAL A 54 6.59 6.81 2.81
CA VAL A 54 5.46 6.04 3.34
C VAL A 54 5.93 5.06 4.42
N ASP A 55 5.01 4.54 5.22
CA ASP A 55 5.30 3.56 6.29
C ASP A 55 4.41 2.32 6.15
N SER A 56 4.99 1.13 6.35
CA SER A 56 4.21 -0.11 6.34
C SER A 56 3.43 -0.36 7.63
N HIS A 57 3.68 0.42 8.68
CA HIS A 57 3.06 0.25 10.00
C HIS A 57 3.30 -1.15 10.59
N LYS A 58 4.49 -1.71 10.34
CA LYS A 58 4.90 -3.06 10.76
C LYS A 58 4.07 -4.19 10.15
N ASP A 59 3.38 -3.93 9.04
CA ASP A 59 2.57 -4.93 8.32
C ASP A 59 3.25 -5.31 7.00
N HIS A 60 3.59 -6.59 6.85
CA HIS A 60 4.27 -7.10 5.66
C HIS A 60 3.44 -6.94 4.38
N ARG A 61 2.10 -7.02 4.45
CA ARG A 61 1.24 -6.90 3.28
C ARG A 61 1.13 -5.45 2.83
N VAL A 62 1.10 -4.52 3.79
CA VAL A 62 1.16 -3.10 3.50
C VAL A 62 2.51 -2.77 2.86
N ALA A 63 3.62 -3.25 3.42
CA ALA A 63 4.97 -3.04 2.86
C ALA A 63 5.07 -3.53 1.40
N MET A 64 4.66 -4.78 1.13
CA MET A 64 4.68 -5.34 -0.23
C MET A 64 3.75 -4.58 -1.18
N SER A 65 2.57 -4.17 -0.73
CA SER A 65 1.62 -3.41 -1.57
C SER A 65 2.18 -2.03 -1.94
N LEU A 66 2.78 -1.33 -0.97
CA LEU A 66 3.43 -0.04 -1.20
C LEU A 66 4.66 -0.16 -2.10
N ALA A 67 5.39 -1.28 -2.05
CA ALA A 67 6.51 -1.54 -2.96
C ALA A 67 6.04 -1.61 -4.42
N ILE A 68 4.95 -2.32 -4.69
CA ILE A 68 4.37 -2.38 -6.04
C ILE A 68 3.81 -1.02 -6.46
N ALA A 69 3.12 -0.30 -5.57
CA ALA A 69 2.64 1.04 -5.85
C ALA A 69 3.80 2.00 -6.18
N GLY A 70 4.93 1.88 -5.46
CA GLY A 70 6.12 2.69 -5.66
C GLY A 70 6.81 2.47 -7.01
N LEU A 71 6.72 1.27 -7.59
CA LEU A 71 7.24 0.98 -8.94
C LEU A 71 6.48 1.70 -10.05
N LEU A 72 5.19 1.99 -9.84
CA LEU A 72 4.33 2.69 -10.78
C LEU A 72 4.29 4.21 -10.53
N ALA A 73 4.79 4.66 -9.39
CA ALA A 73 4.75 6.06 -8.98
C ALA A 73 5.82 6.89 -9.70
N LYS A 74 5.48 8.12 -10.05
CA LYS A 74 6.41 9.09 -10.62
C LYS A 74 7.29 9.69 -9.53
N GLY A 75 8.60 9.48 -9.63
CA GLY A 75 9.59 9.95 -8.65
C GLY A 75 10.02 8.86 -7.68
N SER A 76 10.71 9.24 -6.61
CA SER A 76 11.25 8.28 -5.63
C SER A 76 10.25 8.01 -4.51
N THR A 77 9.98 6.73 -4.25
CA THR A 77 9.21 6.27 -3.07
C THR A 77 10.16 5.66 -2.05
N VAL A 78 10.06 6.07 -0.79
CA VAL A 78 10.82 5.49 0.33
C VAL A 78 9.83 4.85 1.29
N ILE A 79 9.96 3.54 1.51
CA ILE A 79 9.07 2.77 2.38
C ILE A 79 9.82 2.48 3.68
N LYS A 80 9.24 2.88 4.82
CA LYS A 80 9.74 2.55 6.15
C LYS A 80 9.21 1.20 6.62
N SER A 81 9.88 0.62 7.61
CA SER A 81 9.44 -0.61 8.29
C SER A 81 9.33 -1.82 7.33
N VAL A 82 10.22 -1.90 6.33
CA VAL A 82 10.20 -2.97 5.30
C VAL A 82 10.73 -4.30 5.82
N GLU A 83 11.46 -4.31 6.94
CA GLU A 83 11.98 -5.51 7.59
C GLU A 83 10.90 -6.52 7.97
N TRP A 84 9.64 -6.07 8.12
CA TRP A 84 8.51 -6.95 8.42
C TRP A 84 8.16 -7.87 7.26
N VAL A 85 8.55 -7.56 6.03
CA VAL A 85 8.33 -8.44 4.86
C VAL A 85 8.93 -9.83 5.07
N GLU A 86 10.06 -9.92 5.77
CA GLU A 86 10.74 -11.18 6.09
C GLU A 86 9.86 -12.16 6.87
N THR A 87 8.85 -11.69 7.60
CA THR A 87 7.94 -12.55 8.37
C THR A 87 7.07 -13.46 7.51
N SER A 88 6.81 -13.08 6.26
CA SER A 88 5.94 -13.84 5.35
C SER A 88 6.59 -14.14 4.00
N PHE A 89 7.49 -13.29 3.52
CA PHE A 89 8.13 -13.45 2.22
C PHE A 89 9.58 -12.92 2.20
N PRO A 90 10.54 -13.62 2.83
CA PRO A 90 11.96 -13.23 2.90
C PRO A 90 12.60 -12.76 1.59
N ASP A 91 12.40 -13.52 0.50
CA ASP A 91 13.02 -13.19 -0.78
C ASP A 91 12.24 -12.17 -1.63
N PHE A 92 11.25 -11.46 -1.08
CA PHE A 92 10.35 -10.59 -1.85
C PHE A 92 11.11 -9.55 -2.68
N PHE A 93 11.95 -8.71 -2.06
CA PHE A 93 12.65 -7.64 -2.78
C PHE A 93 13.68 -8.18 -3.77
N LYS A 94 14.32 -9.31 -3.46
CA LYS A 94 15.25 -9.99 -4.37
C LYS A 94 14.51 -10.50 -5.61
N LYS A 95 13.33 -11.09 -5.44
CA LYS A 95 12.48 -11.56 -6.55
C LYS A 95 11.93 -10.39 -7.36
N LEU A 96 11.43 -9.35 -6.68
CA LEU A 96 10.92 -8.15 -7.34
C LEU A 96 11.99 -7.50 -8.21
N LYS A 97 13.21 -7.33 -7.68
CA LYS A 97 14.36 -6.80 -8.42
C LYS A 97 14.69 -7.59 -9.69
N LYS A 98 14.52 -8.92 -9.68
CA LYS A 98 14.75 -9.76 -10.87
C LYS A 98 13.71 -9.56 -11.98
N LEU A 99 12.52 -9.05 -11.65
CA LEU A 99 11.41 -8.87 -12.60
C LEU A 99 11.39 -7.46 -13.22
N VAL A 100 11.94 -6.47 -12.52
CA VAL A 100 11.95 -5.06 -12.95
C VAL A 100 13.30 -4.60 -13.50
N ALA A 101 14.29 -5.50 -13.51
CA ALA A 101 15.61 -5.27 -14.10
C ALA A 101 15.58 -5.47 -15.63
#